data_AF-A0A0D6QGD4-F1
#
_entry.id   AF-A0A0D6QGD4-F1
#
_cell.length_a   1.000
_cell.length_b   1.000
_cell.length_c   1.000
_cell.angle_alpha   90.00
_cell.angle_beta   90.00
_cell.angle_gamma   90.00
#
_symmetry.space_group_name_H-M   'P 1'
#
loop_
_entity.id
_entity.type
_entity.pdbx_description
1 polymer ?
#
loop_
_entity_poly.entity_id
_entity_poly.type
_entity_poly.pdbx_seq_one_letter_code
_entity_poly.pdbx_strand_id
1 'polypeptide(L)'
;MRSGRVRLRAGETILAVAVGDAEAAWVERAGGESVRGLEAAVRAARARDDASGDAPGGAVVADEDEAWVELRTQLPPEERRVLDEALSLARVQRPESSRIEQLEALAQEYLAEHPGDPDADETRPLGPGFRARDDASTGRRSMSSLGPSGWADLPDVPPVAAPDLSLDDGLTAQELDARLRALAECRAGWDRLIGRCGHAVKRSGMHRLSGYGSFREYVEERLGLPARAVEQRVALEARLAASPALEEARRRGVSYEKLRVLARLEEPDIAQWIPRALDATCVALRREVEGEREGQLRARGKLVAPLPRGVAVLLAAAIASVREQHGPALSTGTCLSVIAFHFLVTWGDAPGRSRTRSRRIRERDSGWCKVPGCSRRAAHAHHIDFRSLGGSDDPESLVGLCVFHHLRCIHGGFLAVLGRAPGELVWLLGGRLWAGPHRRATNGTCGSVGADGAAARPC
;
A
#
# COMPACT_ATOMS: atom_id res chain seq x y z
N MET A 1 -14.71 15.94 18.39
CA MET A 1 -14.19 15.99 17.00
C MET A 1 -14.97 16.94 16.06
N ARG A 2 -16.31 16.94 16.04
CA ARG A 2 -17.09 17.74 15.05
C ARG A 2 -16.84 19.26 15.07
N SER A 3 -16.52 19.83 16.23
CA SER A 3 -16.18 21.26 16.38
C SER A 3 -14.79 21.66 15.87
N GLY A 4 -13.95 20.70 15.45
CA GLY A 4 -12.56 20.96 15.08
C GLY A 4 -11.60 21.16 16.27
N ARG A 5 -12.09 21.07 17.52
CA ARG A 5 -11.27 21.18 18.75
C ARG A 5 -10.17 20.13 18.83
N VAL A 6 -10.47 18.89 18.42
CA VAL A 6 -9.49 17.80 18.34
C VAL A 6 -9.02 17.70 16.90
N ARG A 7 -7.73 17.93 16.67
CA ARG A 7 -7.10 17.83 15.34
C ARG A 7 -6.96 16.37 14.92
N LEU A 8 -6.89 16.11 13.61
CA LEU A 8 -6.90 14.74 13.05
C LEU A 8 -5.80 13.86 13.66
N ARG A 9 -4.56 14.33 13.67
CA ARG A 9 -3.43 13.56 14.22
C ARG A 9 -3.59 13.29 15.71
N ALA A 10 -4.06 14.27 16.49
CA ALA A 10 -4.32 14.10 17.92
C ALA A 10 -5.40 13.01 18.16
N GLY A 11 -6.46 13.00 17.35
CA GLY A 11 -7.49 11.95 17.37
C GLY A 11 -6.94 10.57 17.01
N GLU A 12 -6.12 10.46 15.96
CA GLU A 12 -5.44 9.20 15.57
C GLU A 12 -4.56 8.67 16.70
N THR A 13 -3.83 9.55 17.40
CA THR A 13 -2.92 9.19 18.50
C THR A 13 -3.66 8.56 19.67
N ILE A 14 -4.83 9.09 20.05
CA ILE A 14 -5.58 8.60 21.22
C ILE A 14 -6.53 7.46 20.92
N LEU A 15 -6.79 7.14 19.64
CA LEU A 15 -7.86 6.25 19.20
C LEU A 15 -7.85 4.87 19.90
N ALA A 16 -6.68 4.35 20.19
CA ALA A 16 -6.52 3.03 20.82
C ALA A 16 -6.79 3.00 22.33
N VAL A 17 -6.75 4.16 23.00
CA VAL A 17 -6.95 4.28 24.46
C VAL A 17 -8.21 5.07 24.84
N ALA A 18 -8.77 5.81 23.89
CA ALA A 18 -10.01 6.56 24.03
C ALA A 18 -11.23 5.66 23.74
N VAL A 19 -11.43 4.65 24.59
CA VAL A 19 -12.52 3.66 24.44
C VAL A 19 -13.38 3.64 25.69
N GLY A 20 -14.71 3.55 25.52
CA GLY A 20 -15.67 3.48 26.63
C GLY A 20 -15.58 4.71 27.53
N ASP A 21 -15.55 4.49 28.85
CA ASP A 21 -15.56 5.55 29.85
C ASP A 21 -14.32 6.47 29.80
N ALA A 22 -13.22 5.99 29.20
CA ALA A 22 -12.00 6.78 29.03
C ALA A 22 -12.06 7.78 27.86
N GLU A 23 -13.03 7.63 26.94
CA GLU A 23 -13.10 8.42 25.71
C GLU A 23 -13.14 9.93 25.99
N ALA A 24 -14.03 10.37 26.89
CA ALA A 24 -14.23 11.78 27.18
C ALA A 24 -12.95 12.46 27.72
N ALA A 25 -12.24 11.81 28.64
CA ALA A 25 -11.01 12.35 29.22
C ALA A 25 -9.89 12.48 28.18
N TRP A 26 -9.74 11.48 27.30
CA TRP A 26 -8.76 11.52 26.22
C TRP A 26 -9.10 12.56 25.15
N VAL A 27 -10.38 12.72 24.81
CA VAL A 27 -10.86 13.73 23.86
C VAL A 27 -10.62 15.14 24.39
N GLU A 28 -10.87 15.39 25.67
CA GLU A 28 -10.57 16.67 26.32
C GLU A 28 -9.08 16.98 26.30
N ARG A 29 -8.25 16.00 26.68
CA ARG A 29 -6.79 16.10 26.65
C ARG A 29 -6.26 16.39 25.24
N ALA A 30 -6.78 15.70 24.23
CA ALA A 30 -6.41 15.88 22.83
C ALA A 30 -6.83 17.23 22.23
N GLY A 31 -7.71 17.98 22.91
CA GLY A 31 -8.08 19.34 22.53
C GLY A 31 -7.05 20.40 22.94
N GLY A 32 -6.13 20.11 23.86
CA GLY A 32 -5.18 21.08 24.41
C GLY A 32 -3.71 20.66 24.38
N GLU A 33 -3.41 19.36 24.33
CA GLU A 33 -2.02 18.88 24.33
C GLU A 33 -1.40 18.76 22.93
N SER A 34 -0.07 18.82 22.88
CA SER A 34 0.73 18.54 21.68
C SER A 34 0.64 17.05 21.29
N VAL A 35 0.88 16.74 20.02
CA VAL A 35 0.84 15.34 19.55
C VAL A 35 1.90 14.51 20.28
N ARG A 36 3.11 15.05 20.47
CA ARG A 36 4.16 14.40 21.26
C ARG A 36 3.75 14.16 22.72
N GLY A 37 3.05 15.12 23.33
CA GLY A 37 2.53 14.97 24.69
C GLY A 37 1.53 13.82 24.79
N LEU A 38 0.61 13.76 23.83
CA LEU A 38 -0.37 12.67 23.72
C LEU A 38 0.31 11.32 23.46
N GLU A 39 1.29 11.24 22.57
CA GLU A 39 2.03 9.99 22.31
C GLU A 39 2.79 9.48 23.55
N ALA A 40 3.36 10.39 24.35
CA ALA A 40 3.95 10.02 25.64
C ALA A 40 2.90 9.53 26.65
N ALA A 41 1.77 10.21 26.73
CA ALA A 41 0.67 9.84 27.62
C ALA A 41 0.05 8.47 27.25
N VAL A 42 -0.17 8.21 25.95
CA VAL A 42 -0.69 6.94 25.42
C VAL A 42 0.27 5.79 25.74
N ARG A 43 1.57 5.98 25.51
CA ARG A 43 2.59 4.98 25.87
C ARG A 43 2.57 4.68 27.37
N ALA A 44 2.49 5.71 28.20
CA ALA A 44 2.39 5.54 29.65
C ALA A 44 1.10 4.85 30.09
N ALA A 45 -0.01 5.04 29.37
CA ALA A 45 -1.28 4.35 29.63
C ALA A 45 -1.20 2.87 29.28
N ARG A 46 -0.72 2.52 28.08
CA ARG A 46 -0.53 1.12 27.66
C ARG A 46 0.39 0.35 28.60
N ALA A 47 1.49 0.96 29.03
CA ALA A 47 2.41 0.35 29.99
C ALA A 47 1.76 0.06 31.36
N ARG A 48 0.70 0.79 31.76
CA ARG A 48 -0.07 0.51 32.98
C ARG A 48 -1.06 -0.63 32.77
N ASP A 49 -1.69 -0.69 31.60
CA ASP A 49 -2.65 -1.74 31.25
C ASP A 49 -1.94 -3.10 31.13
N ASP A 50 -0.77 -3.15 30.49
CA ASP A 50 0.07 -4.35 30.38
C ASP A 50 0.52 -4.90 31.75
N ALA A 51 0.71 -4.01 32.73
CA ALA A 51 1.06 -4.38 34.11
C ALA A 51 -0.14 -4.89 34.93
N SER A 52 -1.37 -4.61 34.49
CA SER A 52 -2.60 -4.99 35.19
C SER A 52 -3.19 -6.34 34.74
N GLY A 53 -2.64 -6.94 33.69
CA GLY A 53 -2.94 -8.32 33.26
C GLY A 53 -4.31 -8.54 32.61
N ASP A 54 -5.09 -7.49 32.35
CA ASP A 54 -6.46 -7.60 31.83
C ASP A 54 -6.56 -6.91 30.46
N ALA A 55 -6.06 -7.58 29.42
CA ALA A 55 -6.20 -7.14 28.03
C ALA A 55 -7.17 -8.08 27.28
N PRO A 56 -8.27 -7.58 26.69
CA PRO A 56 -9.00 -8.33 25.69
C PRO A 56 -8.06 -8.54 24.49
N GLY A 57 -7.84 -9.81 24.13
CA GLY A 57 -6.98 -10.23 23.04
C GLY A 57 -7.19 -9.43 21.76
N GLY A 58 -6.25 -8.53 21.50
CA GLY A 58 -6.27 -7.62 20.39
C GLY A 58 -4.94 -6.89 20.28
N ALA A 59 -3.84 -7.63 20.48
CA ALA A 59 -2.52 -7.17 20.09
C ALA A 59 -2.51 -6.98 18.57
N VAL A 60 -2.99 -5.81 18.12
CA VAL A 60 -2.42 -5.19 16.94
C VAL A 60 -1.04 -4.77 17.40
N VAL A 61 -0.10 -5.71 17.33
CA VAL A 61 1.32 -5.38 17.24
C VAL A 61 1.36 -4.37 16.09
N ALA A 62 1.51 -3.09 16.45
CA ALA A 62 1.96 -2.13 15.48
C ALA A 62 3.27 -2.75 14.98
N ASP A 63 3.25 -3.18 13.73
CA ASP A 63 4.42 -3.66 13.00
C ASP A 63 5.36 -2.46 12.89
N GLU A 64 6.03 -2.16 14.02
CA GLU A 64 6.90 -1.03 14.23
C GLU A 64 8.16 -1.31 13.44
N ASP A 65 8.25 -0.66 12.28
CA ASP A 65 9.47 -0.41 11.54
C ASP A 65 10.30 -1.67 11.21
N GLU A 66 9.69 -2.75 10.71
CA GLU A 66 10.47 -3.81 10.07
C GLU A 66 11.28 -3.19 8.91
N ALA A 67 12.61 -3.15 9.05
CA ALA A 67 13.47 -2.50 8.08
C ALA A 67 13.38 -3.22 6.72
N TRP A 68 13.07 -2.50 5.65
CA TRP A 68 13.02 -3.06 4.31
C TRP A 68 14.37 -2.93 3.60
N VAL A 69 14.76 -3.99 2.90
CA VAL A 69 15.94 -4.01 2.04
C VAL A 69 15.56 -4.44 0.63
N GLU A 70 16.43 -4.18 -0.34
CA GLU A 70 16.22 -4.60 -1.71
C GLU A 70 17.35 -5.54 -2.16
N LEU A 71 16.97 -6.76 -2.50
CA LEU A 71 17.84 -7.74 -3.16
C LEU A 71 17.97 -7.34 -4.63
N ARG A 72 19.21 -7.13 -5.09
CA ARG A 72 19.57 -6.80 -6.47
C ARG A 72 20.68 -7.71 -6.94
N THR A 73 20.44 -8.46 -8.02
CA THR A 73 21.49 -9.31 -8.60
C THR A 73 21.31 -9.53 -10.09
N GLN A 74 22.40 -9.93 -10.76
CA GLN A 74 22.33 -10.47 -12.11
C GLN A 74 21.86 -11.92 -12.02
N LEU A 75 20.94 -12.30 -12.88
CA LEU A 75 20.33 -13.62 -12.97
C LEU A 75 20.10 -13.93 -14.46
N PRO A 76 21.06 -14.61 -15.10
CA PRO A 76 20.98 -15.05 -16.49
C PRO A 76 19.72 -15.86 -16.80
N PRO A 77 19.32 -15.98 -18.09
CA PRO A 77 18.08 -16.65 -18.47
C PRO A 77 17.97 -18.11 -18.01
N GLU A 78 19.07 -18.88 -17.99
CA GLU A 78 19.05 -20.28 -17.52
C GLU A 78 18.82 -20.39 -16.01
N GLU A 79 19.59 -19.67 -15.20
CA GLU A 79 19.44 -19.61 -13.74
C GLU A 79 18.06 -19.07 -13.34
N ARG A 80 17.54 -18.12 -14.11
CA ARG A 80 16.20 -17.59 -13.91
C ARG A 80 15.11 -18.63 -14.12
N ARG A 81 15.23 -19.52 -15.10
CA ARG A 81 14.25 -20.59 -15.32
C ARG A 81 14.17 -21.50 -14.09
N VAL A 82 15.32 -21.87 -13.53
CA VAL A 82 15.41 -22.67 -12.30
C VAL A 82 14.71 -21.96 -11.14
N LEU A 83 15.01 -20.67 -10.92
CA LEU A 83 14.36 -19.90 -9.86
C LEU A 83 12.85 -19.75 -10.07
N ASP A 84 12.40 -19.43 -11.30
CA ASP A 84 10.97 -19.27 -11.60
C ASP A 84 10.21 -20.59 -11.41
N GLU A 85 10.83 -21.73 -11.74
CA GLU A 85 10.27 -23.07 -11.51
C GLU A 85 10.19 -23.41 -10.01
N ALA A 86 11.24 -23.13 -9.24
CA ALA A 86 11.24 -23.33 -7.79
C ALA A 86 10.20 -22.44 -7.09
N LEU A 87 10.09 -21.17 -7.47
CA LEU A 87 9.06 -20.25 -6.94
C LEU A 87 7.65 -20.72 -7.32
N SER A 88 7.48 -21.29 -8.52
CA SER A 88 6.22 -21.91 -8.95
C SER A 88 5.88 -23.13 -8.08
N LEU A 89 6.87 -23.98 -7.77
CA LEU A 89 6.70 -25.14 -6.89
C LEU A 89 6.41 -24.71 -5.45
N ALA A 90 7.12 -23.73 -4.90
CA ALA A 90 6.83 -23.17 -3.58
C ALA A 90 5.38 -22.64 -3.51
N ARG A 91 4.89 -22.02 -4.59
CA ARG A 91 3.49 -21.62 -4.72
C ARG A 91 2.52 -22.81 -4.80
N VAL A 92 2.94 -23.96 -5.35
CA VAL A 92 2.16 -25.22 -5.29
C VAL A 92 1.98 -25.65 -3.84
N GLN A 93 3.07 -25.69 -3.08
CA GLN A 93 3.10 -26.19 -1.71
C GLN A 93 2.38 -25.28 -0.73
N ARG A 94 2.51 -23.96 -0.91
CA ARG A 94 1.81 -22.93 -0.14
C ARG A 94 0.97 -22.06 -1.06
N PRO A 95 -0.29 -22.47 -1.35
CA PRO A 95 -1.24 -21.64 -2.08
C PRO A 95 -1.38 -20.27 -1.39
N GLU A 96 -1.49 -19.21 -2.18
CA GLU A 96 -1.57 -17.80 -1.71
C GLU A 96 -0.25 -17.18 -1.23
N SER A 97 0.85 -17.93 -1.20
CA SER A 97 2.17 -17.37 -0.84
C SER A 97 2.58 -16.19 -1.73
N SER A 98 3.08 -15.15 -1.07
CA SER A 98 3.77 -14.00 -1.64
C SER A 98 5.15 -14.41 -2.16
N ARG A 99 5.77 -13.55 -2.98
CA ARG A 99 7.14 -13.78 -3.45
C ARG A 99 8.16 -13.78 -2.29
N ILE A 100 7.87 -13.03 -1.23
CA ILE A 100 8.69 -12.95 -0.02
C ILE A 100 8.67 -14.32 0.68
N GLU A 101 7.48 -14.84 0.99
CA GLU A 101 7.29 -16.15 1.64
C GLU A 101 7.84 -17.31 0.80
N GLN A 102 7.82 -17.19 -0.53
CA GLN A 102 8.43 -18.20 -1.42
C GLN A 102 9.95 -18.20 -1.33
N LEU A 103 10.58 -17.03 -1.37
CA LEU A 103 12.03 -16.90 -1.22
C LEU A 103 12.49 -17.33 0.17
N GLU A 104 11.70 -17.01 1.20
CA GLU A 104 11.91 -17.47 2.57
C GLU A 104 11.88 -19.00 2.66
N ALA A 105 10.85 -19.65 2.09
CA ALA A 105 10.74 -21.11 2.09
C ALA A 105 11.92 -21.79 1.38
N LEU A 106 12.36 -21.25 0.24
CA LEU A 106 13.55 -21.73 -0.47
C LEU A 106 14.81 -21.67 0.42
N ALA A 107 15.00 -20.56 1.13
CA ALA A 107 16.15 -20.37 2.00
C ALA A 107 16.10 -21.28 3.26
N GLN A 108 14.93 -21.41 3.88
CA GLN A 108 14.72 -22.31 5.03
C GLN A 108 15.01 -23.77 4.65
N GLU A 109 14.52 -24.21 3.50
CA GLU A 109 14.76 -25.57 3.01
C GLU A 109 16.25 -25.84 2.82
N TYR A 110 16.97 -24.93 2.17
CA TYR A 110 18.40 -25.09 1.95
C TYR A 110 19.18 -25.13 3.28
N LEU A 111 18.86 -24.23 4.21
CA LEU A 111 19.52 -24.15 5.52
C LEU A 111 19.19 -25.31 6.45
N ALA A 112 18.05 -25.99 6.25
CA ALA A 112 17.71 -27.18 7.03
C ALA A 112 18.70 -28.34 6.77
N GLU A 113 19.17 -28.49 5.53
CA GLU A 113 20.18 -29.49 5.16
C GLU A 113 21.61 -28.96 5.22
N HIS A 114 21.79 -27.65 5.00
CA HIS A 114 23.09 -26.99 4.95
C HIS A 114 23.17 -25.82 5.94
N PRO A 115 23.17 -26.11 7.25
CA PRO A 115 23.17 -25.07 8.27
C PRO A 115 24.39 -24.14 8.09
N GLY A 116 24.14 -22.84 8.14
CA GLY A 116 25.21 -21.85 8.14
C GLY A 116 25.82 -21.70 9.53
N ASP A 117 26.82 -20.82 9.65
CA ASP A 117 27.41 -20.45 10.94
C ASP A 117 26.34 -19.87 11.89
N PRO A 118 26.04 -20.54 13.03
CA PRO A 118 24.96 -20.17 13.95
C PRO A 118 25.29 -18.93 14.80
N ASP A 119 26.57 -18.55 14.94
CA ASP A 119 26.99 -17.43 15.79
C ASP A 119 26.76 -16.05 15.13
N ALA A 120 26.25 -16.01 13.90
CA ALA A 120 26.13 -14.79 13.10
C ALA A 120 24.70 -14.20 13.00
N ASP A 121 23.68 -14.82 13.60
CA ASP A 121 22.31 -14.78 13.04
C ASP A 121 21.51 -13.47 13.22
N GLU A 122 21.91 -12.54 14.12
CA GLU A 122 21.20 -11.26 14.28
C GLU A 122 21.97 -10.03 13.75
N THR A 123 23.30 -10.12 13.65
CA THR A 123 24.18 -9.01 13.25
C THR A 123 24.88 -9.23 11.91
N ARG A 124 24.58 -10.34 11.20
CA ARG A 124 25.20 -10.67 9.91
C ARG A 124 25.07 -9.52 8.90
N PRO A 125 26.19 -9.07 8.31
CA PRO A 125 26.13 -8.10 7.22
C PRO A 125 25.42 -8.72 6.01
N LEU A 126 24.36 -8.08 5.55
CA LEU A 126 23.68 -8.45 4.31
C LEU A 126 24.66 -8.19 3.16
N GLY A 127 25.22 -9.27 2.59
CA GLY A 127 26.29 -9.21 1.59
C GLY A 127 25.96 -8.39 0.34
N PRO A 128 26.84 -8.36 -0.68
CA PRO A 128 26.83 -7.35 -1.76
C PRO A 128 25.56 -7.30 -2.64
N GLY A 129 24.70 -8.31 -2.57
CA GLY A 129 23.42 -8.34 -3.28
C GLY A 129 22.29 -7.57 -2.59
N PHE A 130 22.46 -7.12 -1.35
CA PHE A 130 21.42 -6.43 -0.59
C PHE A 130 21.75 -4.95 -0.44
N ARG A 131 20.75 -4.09 -0.62
CA ARG A 131 20.87 -2.65 -0.36
C ARG A 131 19.80 -2.23 0.63
N ALA A 132 20.18 -1.38 1.59
CA ALA A 132 19.18 -0.66 2.37
C ALA A 132 18.25 0.04 1.40
N ARG A 133 16.95 -0.15 1.59
CA ARG A 133 15.98 0.59 0.81
C ARG A 133 15.96 1.99 1.44
N ASP A 134 16.28 3.01 0.65
CA ASP A 134 16.17 4.40 1.08
C ASP A 134 14.69 4.75 1.30
N ASP A 135 14.11 4.28 2.40
CA ASP A 135 12.98 4.98 2.98
C ASP A 135 13.57 6.30 3.47
N ALA A 136 13.25 7.37 2.73
CA ALA A 136 13.82 8.72 2.83
C ALA A 136 13.66 9.43 4.19
N SER A 137 13.44 8.69 5.28
CA SER A 137 13.24 9.14 6.64
C SER A 137 14.43 8.92 7.58
N THR A 138 15.40 8.07 7.27
CA THR A 138 16.40 7.67 8.28
C THR A 138 17.75 8.31 7.98
N GLY A 139 18.08 9.41 8.68
CA GLY A 139 19.43 9.97 8.67
C GLY A 139 19.55 11.48 8.42
N ARG A 140 18.49 12.28 8.60
CA ARG A 140 18.68 13.73 8.76
C ARG A 140 18.91 14.03 10.22
N ARG A 141 20.09 14.58 10.56
CA ARG A 141 20.38 15.17 11.87
C ARG A 141 19.19 16.04 12.29
N SER A 142 18.45 15.59 13.30
CA SER A 142 17.39 16.39 13.89
C SER A 142 18.05 17.62 14.51
N MET A 143 17.72 18.80 14.01
CA MET A 143 18.06 20.02 14.73
C MET A 143 17.22 20.11 16.00
N SER A 144 17.75 20.74 17.04
CA SER A 144 16.99 20.98 18.27
C SER A 144 15.75 21.83 17.95
N SER A 145 14.58 21.31 18.29
CA SER A 145 13.30 22.04 18.23
C SER A 145 13.23 23.05 19.38
N LEU A 146 12.56 24.19 19.17
CA LEU A 146 12.24 25.12 20.26
C LEU A 146 11.19 24.55 21.23
N GLY A 147 10.53 23.45 20.86
CA GLY A 147 9.51 22.77 21.65
C GLY A 147 8.18 23.55 21.76
N PRO A 148 7.17 22.97 22.45
CA PRO A 148 5.83 23.56 22.55
C PRO A 148 5.82 24.98 23.11
N SER A 149 6.69 25.26 24.08
CA SER A 149 6.84 26.59 24.69
C SER A 149 7.36 27.63 23.71
N GLY A 150 8.27 27.24 22.80
CA GLY A 150 8.80 28.15 21.76
C GLY A 150 7.83 28.38 20.60
N TRP A 151 6.75 27.62 20.49
CA TRP A 151 5.70 27.82 19.48
C TRP A 151 4.55 28.71 19.95
N ALA A 152 4.51 29.06 21.24
CA ALA A 152 3.41 29.84 21.83
C ALA A 152 3.26 31.23 21.18
N ASP A 153 4.34 31.80 20.66
CA ASP A 153 4.34 33.10 19.97
C ASP A 153 3.78 33.04 18.54
N LEU A 154 3.46 31.84 18.01
CA LEU A 154 2.92 31.68 16.66
C LEU A 154 1.37 31.75 16.67
N PRO A 155 0.72 32.55 15.81
CA PRO A 155 -0.74 32.77 15.83
C PRO A 155 -1.57 31.49 15.77
N ASP A 156 -2.60 31.29 16.59
CA ASP A 156 -3.32 30.01 16.58
C ASP A 156 -3.89 29.60 15.21
N VAL A 157 -3.87 28.29 14.94
CA VAL A 157 -4.53 27.72 13.76
C VAL A 157 -6.02 27.53 14.11
N PRO A 158 -6.95 28.22 13.42
CA PRO A 158 -8.36 28.15 13.77
C PRO A 158 -8.90 26.73 13.57
N PRO A 159 -9.77 26.24 14.47
CA PRO A 159 -10.40 24.94 14.29
C PRO A 159 -11.29 24.94 13.05
N VAL A 160 -11.21 23.88 12.26
CA VAL A 160 -12.08 23.65 11.11
C VAL A 160 -13.14 22.64 11.51
N ALA A 161 -14.39 23.08 11.59
CA ALA A 161 -15.52 22.20 11.88
C ALA A 161 -15.68 21.15 10.78
N ALA A 162 -15.97 19.92 11.19
CA ALA A 162 -16.32 18.87 10.23
C ALA A 162 -17.70 19.18 9.62
N PRO A 163 -17.95 18.83 8.34
CA PRO A 163 -19.28 18.90 7.77
C PRO A 163 -20.26 18.08 8.62
N ASP A 164 -21.48 18.57 8.77
CA ASP A 164 -22.53 17.78 9.42
C ASP A 164 -22.91 16.60 8.50
N LEU A 165 -22.67 15.39 8.98
CA LEU A 165 -22.87 14.15 8.24
C LEU A 165 -23.81 13.27 9.05
N SER A 166 -25.10 13.38 8.74
CA SER A 166 -26.08 12.34 9.10
C SER A 166 -25.92 11.18 8.09
N LEU A 167 -25.61 10.00 8.62
CA LEU A 167 -25.59 8.73 7.90
C LEU A 167 -26.72 7.84 8.43
N ASP A 168 -27.91 8.42 8.62
CA ASP A 168 -29.05 7.74 9.24
C ASP A 168 -29.42 6.45 8.49
N ASP A 169 -30.00 5.49 9.22
CA ASP A 169 -30.40 4.15 8.73
C ASP A 169 -31.43 4.18 7.58
N GLY A 170 -32.00 5.36 7.27
CA GLY A 170 -32.96 5.56 6.18
C GLY A 170 -32.33 5.79 4.80
N LEU A 171 -31.00 5.95 4.68
CA LEU A 171 -30.35 6.18 3.39
C LEU A 171 -30.28 4.91 2.55
N THR A 172 -30.62 5.02 1.28
CA THR A 172 -30.33 3.98 0.30
C THR A 172 -28.81 3.87 0.06
N ALA A 173 -28.34 2.69 -0.38
CA ALA A 173 -26.93 2.49 -0.70
C ALA A 173 -26.41 3.47 -1.77
N GLN A 174 -27.26 3.86 -2.72
CA GLN A 174 -26.94 4.83 -3.77
C GLN A 174 -26.76 6.25 -3.21
N GLU A 175 -27.61 6.66 -2.28
CA GLU A 175 -27.49 7.97 -1.62
C GLU A 175 -26.24 8.03 -0.73
N LEU A 176 -25.97 6.95 0.01
CA LEU A 176 -24.76 6.83 0.81
C LEU A 176 -23.49 6.92 -0.06
N ASP A 177 -23.45 6.17 -1.15
CA ASP A 177 -22.34 6.19 -2.11
C ASP A 177 -22.18 7.56 -2.78
N ALA A 178 -23.27 8.24 -3.17
CA ALA A 178 -23.22 9.61 -3.69
C ALA A 178 -22.64 10.60 -2.67
N ARG A 179 -23.06 10.53 -1.40
CA ARG A 179 -22.52 11.36 -0.31
C ARG A 179 -21.03 11.09 -0.06
N LEU A 180 -20.64 9.82 0.01
CA LEU A 180 -19.24 9.43 0.19
C LEU A 180 -18.35 9.93 -0.96
N ARG A 181 -18.85 9.93 -2.20
CA ARG A 181 -18.13 10.47 -3.36
C ARG A 181 -17.97 11.97 -3.28
N ALA A 182 -19.02 12.71 -2.94
CA ALA A 182 -18.93 14.16 -2.76
C ALA A 182 -17.86 14.52 -1.71
N LEU A 183 -17.83 13.81 -0.58
CA LEU A 183 -16.79 13.98 0.43
C LEU A 183 -15.39 13.62 -0.08
N ALA A 184 -15.26 12.55 -0.86
CA ALA A 184 -13.99 12.16 -1.46
C ALA A 184 -13.48 13.20 -2.48
N GLU A 185 -14.39 13.88 -3.18
CA GLU A 185 -14.06 14.98 -4.09
C GLU A 185 -13.59 16.23 -3.33
N CYS A 186 -14.33 16.63 -2.29
CA CYS A 186 -13.90 17.70 -1.39
C CYS A 186 -12.50 17.42 -0.83
N ARG A 187 -12.29 16.21 -0.30
CA ARG A 187 -10.99 15.77 0.23
C ARG A 187 -9.88 15.84 -0.82
N ALA A 188 -10.16 15.41 -2.05
CA ALA A 188 -9.16 15.48 -3.13
C ALA A 188 -8.78 16.92 -3.50
N GLY A 189 -9.72 17.87 -3.41
CA GLY A 189 -9.45 19.30 -3.56
C GLY A 189 -8.49 19.81 -2.48
N TRP A 190 -8.79 19.52 -1.20
CA TRP A 190 -7.94 19.88 -0.07
C TRP A 190 -6.56 19.23 -0.14
N ASP A 191 -6.49 17.96 -0.50
CA ASP A 191 -5.23 17.23 -0.64
C ASP A 191 -4.27 17.87 -1.63
N ARG A 192 -4.80 18.41 -2.75
CA ARG A 192 -4.01 19.16 -3.73
C ARG A 192 -3.49 20.48 -3.16
N LEU A 193 -4.32 21.19 -2.39
CA LEU A 193 -3.89 22.43 -1.75
C LEU A 193 -2.81 22.17 -0.70
N ILE A 194 -3.02 21.15 0.15
CA ILE A 194 -2.05 20.70 1.17
C ILE A 194 -0.71 20.35 0.53
N GLY A 195 -0.72 19.60 -0.59
CA GLY A 195 0.51 19.28 -1.32
C GLY A 195 1.27 20.52 -1.78
N ARG A 196 0.59 21.47 -2.43
CA ARG A 196 1.22 22.69 -2.98
C ARG A 196 1.74 23.61 -1.87
N CYS A 197 0.92 23.89 -0.85
CA CYS A 197 1.31 24.72 0.29
C CYS A 197 2.44 24.06 1.08
N GLY A 198 2.33 22.76 1.35
CA GLY A 198 3.38 21.99 2.03
C GLY A 198 4.69 21.98 1.24
N HIS A 199 4.65 21.91 -0.09
CA HIS A 199 5.83 22.01 -0.94
C HIS A 199 6.50 23.38 -0.82
N ALA A 200 5.72 24.46 -0.88
CA ALA A 200 6.24 25.82 -0.70
C ALA A 200 6.90 26.01 0.67
N VAL A 201 6.25 25.58 1.76
CA VAL A 201 6.77 25.68 3.14
C VAL A 201 8.01 24.80 3.36
N LYS A 202 8.02 23.60 2.79
CA LYS A 202 9.18 22.70 2.89
C LYS A 202 10.37 23.23 2.11
N ARG A 203 10.15 23.75 0.90
CA ARG A 203 11.19 24.31 0.02
C ARG A 203 11.77 25.61 0.57
N SER A 204 10.94 26.49 1.16
CA SER A 204 11.40 27.76 1.72
C SER A 204 12.16 27.61 3.05
N GLY A 205 12.02 26.46 3.73
CA GLY A 205 12.59 26.27 5.07
C GLY A 205 11.84 27.03 6.17
N MET A 206 10.68 27.61 5.86
CA MET A 206 9.90 28.43 6.79
C MET A 206 9.54 27.69 8.08
N HIS A 207 9.27 26.40 8.02
CA HIS A 207 9.05 25.56 9.20
C HIS A 207 10.22 25.63 10.21
N ARG A 208 11.47 25.73 9.74
CA ARG A 208 12.63 25.88 10.63
C ARG A 208 12.76 27.28 11.18
N LEU A 209 12.49 28.30 10.35
CA LEU A 209 12.47 29.70 10.78
C LEU A 209 11.40 29.94 11.84
N SER A 210 10.30 29.19 11.81
CA SER A 210 9.27 29.17 12.84
C SER A 210 9.60 28.31 14.07
N GLY A 211 10.82 27.78 14.19
CA GLY A 211 11.28 27.08 15.40
C GLY A 211 11.05 25.57 15.45
N TYR A 212 10.57 24.95 14.36
CA TYR A 212 10.40 23.48 14.30
C TYR A 212 11.69 22.81 13.83
N GLY A 213 12.10 21.72 14.48
CA GLY A 213 13.30 20.95 14.15
C GLY A 213 13.18 20.18 12.82
N SER A 214 11.94 19.91 12.37
CA SER A 214 11.69 19.27 11.07
C SER A 214 10.34 19.66 10.46
N PHE A 215 10.19 19.43 9.15
CA PHE A 215 8.91 19.60 8.46
C PHE A 215 7.83 18.65 8.99
N ARG A 216 8.21 17.43 9.41
CA ARG A 216 7.30 16.46 10.03
C ARG A 216 6.72 17.02 11.33
N GLU A 217 7.60 17.50 12.21
CA GLU A 217 7.21 18.10 13.48
C GLU A 217 6.28 19.29 13.26
N TYR A 218 6.59 20.17 12.31
CA TYR A 218 5.69 21.26 11.92
C TYR A 218 4.31 20.75 11.50
N VAL A 219 4.23 19.72 10.65
CA VAL A 219 2.94 19.22 10.16
C VAL A 219 2.12 18.56 11.29
N GLU A 220 2.75 17.76 12.14
CA GLU A 220 2.06 17.07 13.23
C GLU A 220 1.62 18.03 14.32
N GLU A 221 2.52 18.88 14.79
CA GLU A 221 2.30 19.69 15.97
C GLU A 221 1.51 20.96 15.65
N ARG A 222 1.83 21.61 14.53
CA ARG A 222 1.17 22.87 14.15
C ARG A 222 -0.11 22.64 13.36
N LEU A 223 -0.06 21.79 12.34
CA LEU A 223 -1.21 21.57 11.46
C LEU A 223 -2.12 20.46 11.99
N GLY A 224 -1.64 19.59 12.88
CA GLY A 224 -2.42 18.46 13.38
C GLY A 224 -2.76 17.44 12.29
N LEU A 225 -1.92 17.35 11.25
CA LEU A 225 -2.12 16.47 10.11
C LEU A 225 -1.16 15.28 10.17
N PRO A 226 -1.52 14.11 9.59
CA PRO A 226 -0.60 12.98 9.50
C PRO A 226 0.59 13.31 8.58
N ALA A 227 1.78 13.48 9.17
CA ALA A 227 2.96 13.94 8.43
C ALA A 227 3.30 13.06 7.24
N ARG A 228 3.27 11.74 7.36
CA ARG A 228 3.58 10.82 6.24
C ARG A 228 2.67 11.07 5.03
N ALA A 229 1.38 11.34 5.27
CA ALA A 229 0.43 11.64 4.19
C ALA A 229 0.72 13.00 3.54
N VAL A 230 1.06 14.02 4.33
CA VAL A 230 1.43 15.35 3.82
C VAL A 230 2.76 15.28 3.06
N GLU A 231 3.77 14.60 3.60
CA GLU A 231 5.09 14.42 2.96
C GLU A 231 4.97 13.72 1.61
N GLN A 232 4.11 12.70 1.49
CA GLN A 232 3.82 12.06 0.21
C GLN A 232 3.21 13.02 -0.82
N ARG A 233 2.30 13.90 -0.41
CA ARG A 233 1.71 14.95 -1.28
C ARG A 233 2.76 15.96 -1.71
N VAL A 234 3.58 16.41 -0.76
CA VAL A 234 4.68 17.36 -1.00
C VAL A 234 5.73 16.78 -1.94
N ALA A 235 6.08 15.51 -1.79
CA ALA A 235 7.01 14.81 -2.67
C ALA A 235 6.45 14.71 -4.11
N LEU A 236 5.15 14.43 -4.25
CA LEU A 236 4.51 14.41 -5.57
C LEU A 236 4.50 15.79 -6.22
N GLU A 237 4.17 16.86 -5.48
CA GLU A 237 4.20 18.22 -6.02
C GLU A 237 5.62 18.66 -6.40
N ALA A 238 6.64 18.26 -5.63
CA ALA A 238 8.04 18.47 -6.00
C ALA A 238 8.40 17.77 -7.33
N ARG A 239 7.95 16.51 -7.50
CA ARG A 239 8.19 15.75 -8.74
C ARG A 239 7.42 16.33 -9.93
N LEU A 240 6.18 16.79 -9.72
CA LEU A 240 5.37 17.47 -10.73
C LEU A 240 6.06 18.75 -11.21
N ALA A 241 6.54 19.60 -10.30
CA ALA A 241 7.24 20.84 -10.65
C ALA A 241 8.52 20.61 -11.49
N ALA A 242 9.09 19.40 -11.44
CA ALA A 242 10.27 19.01 -12.20
C ALA A 242 9.96 18.15 -13.44
N SER A 243 8.68 17.95 -13.79
CA SER A 243 8.23 16.98 -14.80
C SER A 243 7.14 17.54 -15.71
N PRO A 244 7.50 18.05 -16.91
CA PRO A 244 6.51 18.48 -17.89
C PRO A 244 5.51 17.37 -18.26
N ALA A 245 5.96 16.10 -18.31
CA ALA A 245 5.09 14.98 -18.65
C ALA A 245 4.06 14.66 -17.56
N LEU A 246 4.44 14.72 -16.28
CA LEU A 246 3.47 14.54 -15.17
C LEU A 246 2.52 15.74 -15.04
N GLU A 247 2.98 16.96 -15.34
CA GLU A 247 2.09 18.11 -15.38
C GLU A 247 1.05 18.01 -16.50
N GLU A 248 1.44 17.53 -17.67
CA GLU A 248 0.50 17.19 -18.76
C GLU A 248 -0.48 16.11 -18.32
N ALA A 249 0.00 15.03 -17.71
CA ALA A 249 -0.86 13.98 -17.16
C ALA A 249 -1.89 14.54 -16.16
N ARG A 250 -1.45 15.44 -15.27
CA ARG A 250 -2.32 16.14 -14.32
C ARG A 250 -3.35 17.03 -15.04
N ARG A 251 -2.94 17.79 -16.06
CA ARG A 251 -3.84 18.64 -16.87
C ARG A 251 -4.91 17.82 -17.58
N ARG A 252 -4.55 16.64 -18.08
CA ARG A 252 -5.48 15.70 -18.72
C ARG A 252 -6.40 14.96 -17.74
N GLY A 253 -6.26 15.19 -16.43
CA GLY A 253 -7.16 14.64 -15.41
C GLY A 253 -6.71 13.31 -14.81
N VAL A 254 -5.44 12.90 -14.96
CA VAL A 254 -4.92 11.73 -14.24
C VAL A 254 -5.00 11.97 -12.73
N SER A 255 -5.69 11.07 -12.02
CA SER A 255 -5.91 11.18 -10.58
C SER A 255 -4.62 11.12 -9.76
N TYR A 256 -4.64 11.67 -8.54
CA TYR A 256 -3.51 11.69 -7.60
C TYR A 256 -2.78 10.34 -7.46
N GLU A 257 -3.48 9.26 -7.13
CA GLU A 257 -2.84 7.95 -6.93
C GLU A 257 -2.20 7.41 -8.21
N LYS A 258 -2.77 7.69 -9.38
CA LYS A 258 -2.18 7.32 -10.66
C LYS A 258 -0.95 8.17 -10.99
N LEU A 259 -0.98 9.47 -10.69
CA LEU A 259 0.22 10.32 -10.80
C LEU A 259 1.36 9.82 -9.91
N ARG A 260 1.06 9.29 -8.71
CA ARG A 260 2.09 8.67 -7.85
C ARG A 260 2.69 7.41 -8.46
N VAL A 261 1.92 6.64 -9.23
CA VAL A 261 2.45 5.49 -9.98
C VAL A 261 3.38 6.00 -11.08
N LEU A 262 2.93 6.95 -11.90
CA LEU A 262 3.74 7.52 -12.99
C LEU A 262 4.98 8.25 -12.49
N ALA A 263 4.93 8.87 -11.32
CA ALA A 263 6.06 9.58 -10.70
C ALA A 263 7.27 8.68 -10.40
N ARG A 264 7.09 7.35 -10.41
CA ARG A 264 8.17 6.35 -10.25
C ARG A 264 8.88 6.03 -11.56
N LEU A 265 8.37 6.51 -12.69
CA LEU A 265 8.96 6.31 -14.01
C LEU A 265 9.97 7.43 -14.30
N GLU A 266 10.90 7.11 -15.19
CA GLU A 266 11.81 8.08 -15.78
C GLU A 266 11.05 9.01 -16.72
N GLU A 267 11.50 10.25 -16.82
CA GLU A 267 10.81 11.31 -17.58
C GLU A 267 10.40 10.91 -19.02
N PRO A 268 11.27 10.28 -19.84
CA PRO A 268 10.93 9.91 -21.22
C PRO A 268 9.78 8.90 -21.32
N ASP A 269 9.60 8.06 -20.29
CA ASP A 269 8.61 6.99 -20.32
C ASP A 269 7.22 7.49 -19.93
N ILE A 270 7.09 8.59 -19.18
CA ILE A 270 5.81 9.00 -18.59
C ILE A 270 4.75 9.29 -19.65
N ALA A 271 5.13 9.93 -20.76
CA ALA A 271 4.20 10.36 -21.80
C ALA A 271 3.43 9.19 -22.44
N GLN A 272 4.10 8.07 -22.72
CA GLN A 272 3.46 6.88 -23.30
C GLN A 272 2.47 6.19 -22.35
N TRP A 273 2.59 6.44 -21.04
CA TRP A 273 1.68 5.88 -20.03
C TRP A 273 0.43 6.72 -19.81
N ILE A 274 0.38 7.98 -20.25
CA ILE A 274 -0.75 8.88 -19.98
C ILE A 274 -2.09 8.33 -20.51
N PRO A 275 -2.19 7.84 -21.78
CA PRO A 275 -3.45 7.29 -22.28
C PRO A 275 -3.95 6.10 -21.45
N ARG A 276 -3.04 5.16 -21.11
CA ARG A 276 -3.34 4.01 -20.25
C ARG A 276 -3.74 4.44 -18.85
N ALA A 277 -3.08 5.46 -18.28
CA ALA A 277 -3.40 5.99 -16.97
C ALA A 277 -4.78 6.65 -16.93
N LEU A 278 -5.26 7.26 -18.01
CA LEU A 278 -6.61 7.82 -18.04
C LEU A 278 -7.68 6.71 -18.00
N ASP A 279 -7.45 5.62 -18.72
CA ASP A 279 -8.41 4.52 -18.85
C ASP A 279 -8.34 3.51 -17.68
N ALA A 280 -7.16 3.00 -17.33
CA ALA A 280 -7.01 1.92 -16.37
C ALA A 280 -7.46 2.30 -14.96
N THR A 281 -7.92 1.33 -14.14
CA THR A 281 -8.04 1.58 -12.69
C THR A 281 -6.66 1.83 -12.08
N CYS A 282 -6.56 2.49 -10.92
CA CYS A 282 -5.24 2.69 -10.28
C CYS A 282 -4.53 1.36 -9.99
N VAL A 283 -5.29 0.31 -9.62
CA VAL A 283 -4.75 -1.04 -9.40
C VAL A 283 -4.22 -1.63 -10.69
N ALA A 284 -4.97 -1.54 -11.80
CA ALA A 284 -4.54 -2.03 -13.11
C ALA A 284 -3.28 -1.31 -13.60
N LEU A 285 -3.27 0.03 -13.58
CA LEU A 285 -2.11 0.84 -13.96
C LEU A 285 -0.88 0.46 -13.13
N ARG A 286 -1.03 0.28 -11.82
CA ARG A 286 0.07 -0.09 -10.94
C ARG A 286 0.66 -1.45 -11.31
N ARG A 287 -0.21 -2.43 -11.61
CA ARG A 287 0.21 -3.77 -12.06
C ARG A 287 0.88 -3.74 -13.43
N GLU A 288 0.38 -2.96 -14.38
CA GLU A 288 0.98 -2.83 -15.72
C GLU A 288 2.37 -2.19 -15.64
N VAL A 289 2.51 -1.08 -14.89
CA VAL A 289 3.79 -0.41 -14.69
C VAL A 289 4.80 -1.33 -13.97
N GLU A 290 4.35 -2.05 -12.94
CA GLU A 290 5.19 -3.03 -12.23
C GLU A 290 5.57 -4.21 -13.14
N GLY A 291 4.64 -4.71 -13.95
CA GLY A 291 4.87 -5.81 -14.89
C GLY A 291 5.84 -5.44 -16.01
N GLU A 292 5.72 -4.24 -16.59
CA GLU A 292 6.66 -3.77 -17.60
C GLU A 292 8.05 -3.56 -17.00
N ARG A 293 8.14 -2.99 -15.79
CA ARG A 293 9.39 -2.87 -15.06
C ARG A 293 10.02 -4.24 -14.79
N GLU A 294 9.23 -5.23 -14.36
CA GLU A 294 9.71 -6.61 -14.20
C GLU A 294 10.18 -7.21 -15.54
N GLY A 295 9.46 -6.97 -16.64
CA GLY A 295 9.84 -7.37 -17.98
C GLY A 295 11.16 -6.76 -18.45
N GLN A 296 11.36 -5.46 -18.24
CA GLN A 296 12.63 -4.76 -18.53
C GLN A 296 13.79 -5.30 -17.69
N LEU A 297 13.54 -5.57 -16.40
CA LEU A 297 14.53 -6.20 -15.52
C LEU A 297 14.89 -7.60 -16.02
N ARG A 298 13.89 -8.42 -16.39
CA ARG A 298 14.08 -9.75 -17.00
C ARG A 298 14.91 -9.69 -18.28
N ALA A 299 14.60 -8.77 -19.19
CA ALA A 299 15.33 -8.58 -20.45
C ALA A 299 16.80 -8.18 -20.24
N ARG A 300 17.09 -7.44 -19.15
CA ARG A 300 18.46 -7.06 -18.75
C ARG A 300 19.16 -8.11 -17.89
N GLY A 301 18.54 -9.28 -17.67
CA GLY A 301 19.08 -10.33 -16.80
C GLY A 301 19.13 -9.94 -15.33
N LYS A 302 18.31 -9.00 -14.85
CA LYS A 302 18.35 -8.49 -13.46
C LYS A 302 17.19 -8.99 -12.61
N LEU A 303 17.48 -9.39 -11.38
CA LEU A 303 16.50 -9.66 -10.34
C LEU A 303 16.51 -8.51 -9.32
N VAL A 304 15.33 -7.94 -9.05
CA VAL A 304 15.13 -6.96 -7.98
C VAL A 304 13.93 -7.38 -7.14
N ALA A 305 14.13 -7.55 -5.83
CA ALA A 305 13.07 -7.95 -4.91
C ALA A 305 13.15 -7.16 -3.60
N PRO A 306 12.11 -6.39 -3.23
CA PRO A 306 12.02 -5.80 -1.90
C PRO A 306 11.68 -6.90 -0.89
N LEU A 307 12.40 -6.93 0.23
CA LEU A 307 12.29 -7.95 1.26
C LEU A 307 12.32 -7.29 2.64
N PRO A 308 11.57 -7.80 3.60
CA PRO A 308 11.79 -7.47 5.00
C PRO A 308 13.18 -7.94 5.46
N ARG A 309 13.78 -7.25 6.44
CA ARG A 309 15.15 -7.52 6.87
C ARG A 309 15.31 -8.95 7.40
N GLY A 310 14.33 -9.49 8.13
CA GLY A 310 14.40 -10.87 8.63
C GLY A 310 14.57 -11.88 7.49
N VAL A 311 13.74 -11.79 6.46
CA VAL A 311 13.83 -12.65 5.27
C VAL A 311 15.16 -12.44 4.52
N ALA A 312 15.67 -11.21 4.49
CA ALA A 312 16.95 -10.93 3.85
C ALA A 312 18.15 -11.52 4.60
N VAL A 313 18.11 -11.56 5.95
CA VAL A 313 19.13 -12.23 6.77
C VAL A 313 19.17 -13.72 6.47
N LEU A 314 17.99 -14.35 6.43
CA LEU A 314 17.85 -15.76 6.10
C LEU A 314 18.40 -16.09 4.70
N LEU A 315 18.05 -15.29 3.69
CA LEU A 315 18.60 -15.44 2.35
C LEU A 315 20.12 -15.21 2.32
N ALA A 316 20.63 -14.24 3.07
CA ALA A 316 22.06 -13.98 3.17
C ALA A 316 22.81 -15.16 3.81
N ALA A 317 22.21 -15.82 4.80
CA ALA A 317 22.72 -17.04 5.42
C ALA A 317 22.80 -18.20 4.41
N ALA A 318 21.72 -18.45 3.68
CA ALA A 318 21.69 -19.49 2.64
C ALA A 318 22.73 -19.21 1.54
N ILE A 319 22.84 -17.95 1.08
CA ILE A 319 23.85 -17.53 0.09
C ILE A 319 25.28 -17.74 0.62
N ALA A 320 25.53 -17.46 1.90
CA ALA A 320 26.83 -17.69 2.52
C ALA A 320 27.18 -19.19 2.57
N SER A 321 26.23 -20.03 2.98
CA SER A 321 26.37 -21.49 3.01
C SER A 321 26.63 -22.07 1.60
N VAL A 322 25.95 -21.56 0.56
CA VAL A 322 26.28 -21.93 -0.84
C VAL A 322 27.71 -21.56 -1.21
N ARG A 323 28.18 -20.36 -0.86
CA ARG A 323 29.53 -19.90 -1.18
C ARG A 323 30.61 -20.68 -0.45
N GLU A 324 30.33 -21.11 0.77
CA GLU A 324 31.24 -21.97 1.53
C GLU A 324 31.43 -23.32 0.84
N GLN A 325 30.33 -23.92 0.36
CA GLN A 325 30.36 -25.24 -0.27
C GLN A 325 30.83 -25.25 -1.73
N HIS A 326 30.44 -24.23 -2.50
CA HIS A 326 30.62 -24.20 -3.95
C HIS A 326 31.58 -23.10 -4.44
N GLY A 327 32.08 -22.27 -3.53
CA GLY A 327 33.15 -21.30 -3.78
C GLY A 327 32.74 -19.83 -3.55
N PRO A 328 33.66 -19.00 -3.01
CA PRO A 328 33.34 -17.63 -2.58
C PRO A 328 33.09 -16.65 -3.75
N ALA A 329 33.55 -16.98 -4.96
CA ALA A 329 33.41 -16.14 -6.14
C ALA A 329 31.99 -16.15 -6.76
N LEU A 330 31.09 -17.01 -6.27
CA LEU A 330 29.75 -17.13 -6.83
C LEU A 330 28.92 -15.85 -6.66
N SER A 331 28.29 -15.45 -7.76
CA SER A 331 27.38 -14.31 -7.77
C SER A 331 26.16 -14.59 -6.89
N THR A 332 25.53 -13.54 -6.36
CA THR A 332 24.30 -13.70 -5.57
C THR A 332 23.19 -14.39 -6.38
N GLY A 333 23.06 -14.12 -7.69
CA GLY A 333 22.06 -14.77 -8.54
C GLY A 333 22.31 -16.26 -8.72
N THR A 334 23.57 -16.63 -8.96
CA THR A 334 23.96 -18.05 -9.05
C THR A 334 23.68 -18.77 -7.73
N CYS A 335 23.97 -18.15 -6.58
CA CYS A 335 23.63 -18.73 -5.29
C CYS A 335 22.12 -18.96 -5.13
N LEU A 336 21.29 -18.00 -5.54
CA LEU A 336 19.83 -18.17 -5.55
C LEU A 336 19.38 -19.31 -6.47
N SER A 337 20.04 -19.49 -7.61
CA SER A 337 19.77 -20.61 -8.52
C SER A 337 20.13 -21.96 -7.91
N VAL A 338 21.23 -22.05 -7.14
CA VAL A 338 21.61 -23.26 -6.40
C VAL A 338 20.58 -23.59 -5.33
N ILE A 339 20.18 -22.59 -4.52
CA ILE A 339 19.12 -22.74 -3.50
C ILE A 339 17.80 -23.19 -4.16
N ALA A 340 17.42 -22.57 -5.27
CA ALA A 340 16.22 -22.93 -6.02
C ALA A 340 16.29 -24.36 -6.59
N PHE A 341 17.45 -24.75 -7.12
CA PHE A 341 17.67 -26.11 -7.62
C PHE A 341 17.55 -27.15 -6.51
N HIS A 342 18.16 -26.90 -5.35
CA HIS A 342 18.02 -27.75 -4.16
C HIS A 342 16.54 -27.93 -3.78
N PHE A 343 15.78 -26.84 -3.70
CA PHE A 343 14.34 -26.90 -3.43
C PHE A 343 13.59 -27.75 -4.46
N LEU A 344 13.93 -27.65 -5.75
CA LEU A 344 13.34 -28.47 -6.81
C LEU A 344 13.71 -29.95 -6.69
N VAL A 345 14.93 -30.29 -6.28
CA VAL A 345 15.33 -31.69 -6.07
C VAL A 345 14.60 -32.26 -4.85
N THR A 346 14.51 -31.52 -3.76
CA THR A 346 13.86 -31.97 -2.52
C THR A 346 12.36 -32.11 -2.66
N TRP A 347 11.71 -31.20 -3.40
CA TRP A 347 10.25 -31.13 -3.50
C TRP A 347 9.68 -31.49 -4.88
N GLY A 348 10.52 -31.74 -5.89
CA GLY A 348 10.11 -31.94 -7.29
C GLY A 348 9.33 -33.23 -7.53
N ASP A 349 9.66 -34.29 -6.77
CA ASP A 349 8.97 -35.58 -6.80
C ASP A 349 7.81 -35.67 -5.79
N ALA A 350 7.61 -34.65 -4.95
CA ALA A 350 6.40 -34.58 -4.14
C ALA A 350 5.21 -34.58 -5.11
N PRO A 351 4.21 -35.46 -4.94
CA PRO A 351 3.13 -35.61 -5.92
C PRO A 351 2.44 -34.27 -6.10
N GLY A 352 2.84 -33.58 -7.17
CA GLY A 352 2.27 -32.32 -7.57
C GLY A 352 0.83 -32.63 -7.94
N ARG A 353 -0.08 -32.44 -6.98
CA ARG A 353 -1.52 -32.60 -7.20
C ARG A 353 -1.82 -31.95 -8.54
N SER A 354 -2.34 -32.74 -9.48
CA SER A 354 -2.68 -32.23 -10.81
C SER A 354 -3.39 -30.90 -10.62
N ARG A 355 -2.96 -29.87 -11.36
CA ARG A 355 -3.40 -28.49 -11.12
C ARG A 355 -4.91 -28.50 -11.11
N THR A 356 -5.51 -28.27 -9.93
CA THR A 356 -6.96 -28.28 -9.79
C THR A 356 -7.54 -27.30 -10.79
N ARG A 357 -8.75 -27.57 -11.31
CA ARG A 357 -9.40 -26.66 -12.25
C ARG A 357 -9.39 -25.22 -11.73
N SER A 358 -9.77 -25.03 -10.46
CA SER A 358 -9.74 -23.74 -9.77
C SER A 358 -8.37 -23.05 -9.86
N ARG A 359 -7.28 -23.81 -9.68
CA ARG A 359 -5.93 -23.30 -9.82
C ARG A 359 -5.60 -22.86 -11.25
N ARG A 360 -5.98 -23.64 -12.27
CA ARG A 360 -5.76 -23.27 -13.68
C ARG A 360 -6.43 -21.93 -14.03
N ILE A 361 -7.67 -21.74 -13.55
CA ILE A 361 -8.41 -20.48 -13.74
C ILE A 361 -7.73 -19.31 -13.03
N ARG A 362 -7.35 -19.50 -11.76
CA ARG A 362 -6.65 -18.45 -11.00
C ARG A 362 -5.34 -18.06 -11.66
N GLU A 363 -4.56 -19.00 -12.18
CA GLU A 363 -3.30 -18.69 -12.85
C GLU A 363 -3.50 -17.99 -14.20
N ARG A 364 -4.50 -18.40 -15.00
CA ARG A 364 -4.94 -17.64 -16.18
C ARG A 364 -5.29 -16.20 -15.81
N ASP A 365 -5.96 -16.03 -14.68
CA ASP A 365 -6.37 -14.73 -14.13
C ASP A 365 -5.25 -14.03 -13.32
N SER A 366 -4.00 -14.47 -13.49
CA SER A 366 -2.80 -13.93 -12.83
C SER A 366 -2.84 -13.93 -11.30
N GLY A 367 -3.70 -14.77 -10.72
CA GLY A 367 -3.92 -14.93 -9.28
C GLY A 367 -4.76 -13.83 -8.65
N TRP A 368 -5.44 -12.99 -9.44
CA TRP A 368 -6.18 -11.83 -8.95
C TRP A 368 -7.68 -11.97 -9.13
N CYS A 369 -8.43 -11.35 -8.22
CA CYS A 369 -9.87 -11.18 -8.39
C CYS A 369 -10.16 -10.36 -9.67
N LYS A 370 -11.05 -10.87 -10.52
CA LYS A 370 -11.41 -10.24 -11.80
C LYS A 370 -12.50 -9.18 -11.70
N VAL A 371 -13.12 -9.00 -10.54
CA VAL A 371 -14.04 -7.89 -10.28
C VAL A 371 -13.33 -6.55 -10.56
N PRO A 372 -13.89 -5.67 -11.41
CA PRO A 372 -13.30 -4.39 -11.75
C PRO A 372 -12.94 -3.56 -10.50
N GLY A 373 -11.68 -3.13 -10.42
CA GLY A 373 -11.18 -2.32 -9.30
C GLY A 373 -10.72 -3.10 -8.07
N CYS A 374 -10.88 -4.43 -8.03
CA CYS A 374 -10.44 -5.22 -6.89
C CYS A 374 -8.92 -5.47 -6.89
N SER A 375 -8.28 -5.22 -5.75
CA SER A 375 -6.85 -5.50 -5.53
C SER A 375 -6.57 -6.84 -4.84
N ARG A 376 -7.60 -7.59 -4.41
CA ARG A 376 -7.44 -8.83 -3.65
C ARG A 376 -7.09 -10.02 -4.54
N ARG A 377 -6.38 -11.01 -3.97
CA ARG A 377 -6.09 -12.29 -4.63
C ARG A 377 -7.36 -13.08 -4.90
N ALA A 378 -7.35 -13.87 -5.97
CA ALA A 378 -8.40 -14.84 -6.21
C ALA A 378 -8.19 -16.05 -5.30
N ALA A 379 -9.21 -16.41 -4.53
CA ALA A 379 -9.25 -17.61 -3.70
C ALA A 379 -10.03 -18.73 -4.41
N HIS A 380 -11.02 -18.36 -5.23
CA HIS A 380 -11.95 -19.29 -5.84
C HIS A 380 -12.04 -19.08 -7.36
N ALA A 381 -12.26 -20.17 -8.10
CA ALA A 381 -12.82 -20.10 -9.44
C ALA A 381 -14.33 -20.28 -9.33
N HIS A 382 -15.06 -19.28 -9.80
CA HIS A 382 -16.51 -19.22 -9.74
C HIS A 382 -17.10 -19.42 -11.15
N HIS A 383 -18.12 -20.27 -11.26
CA HIS A 383 -18.84 -20.47 -12.51
C HIS A 383 -19.65 -19.21 -12.86
N ILE A 384 -19.49 -18.67 -14.06
CA ILE A 384 -20.22 -17.48 -14.53
C ILE A 384 -21.73 -17.78 -14.52
N ASP A 385 -22.12 -18.86 -15.19
CA ASP A 385 -23.44 -19.47 -15.01
C ASP A 385 -23.36 -20.42 -13.81
N PHE A 386 -24.21 -20.24 -12.80
CA PHE A 386 -24.11 -21.06 -11.60
C PHE A 386 -24.17 -22.56 -11.92
N ARG A 387 -23.34 -23.35 -11.23
CA ARG A 387 -23.31 -24.81 -11.40
C ARG A 387 -24.68 -25.45 -11.13
N SER A 388 -25.46 -24.91 -10.20
CA SER A 388 -26.83 -25.34 -9.92
C SER A 388 -27.80 -25.13 -11.09
N LEU A 389 -27.44 -24.25 -12.04
CA LEU A 389 -28.20 -23.95 -13.26
C LEU A 389 -27.57 -24.61 -14.50
N GLY A 390 -26.68 -25.59 -14.31
CA GLY A 390 -26.04 -26.32 -15.42
C GLY A 390 -24.79 -25.64 -16.00
N GLY A 391 -24.18 -24.69 -15.28
CA GLY A 391 -22.97 -24.01 -15.75
C GLY A 391 -21.80 -24.95 -16.06
N SER A 392 -21.12 -24.69 -17.19
CA SER A 392 -20.02 -25.52 -17.67
C SER A 392 -18.76 -25.42 -16.79
N ASP A 393 -18.03 -26.53 -16.71
CA ASP A 393 -16.71 -26.59 -16.09
C ASP A 393 -15.58 -26.14 -17.03
N ASP A 394 -15.92 -25.70 -18.25
CA ASP A 394 -14.96 -25.17 -19.21
C ASP A 394 -14.27 -23.92 -18.67
N PRO A 395 -12.98 -23.70 -18.98
CA PRO A 395 -12.26 -22.56 -18.46
C PRO A 395 -12.91 -21.20 -18.77
N GLU A 396 -13.51 -21.05 -19.94
CA GLU A 396 -14.19 -19.81 -20.35
C GLU A 396 -15.43 -19.49 -19.51
N SER A 397 -16.05 -20.51 -18.90
CA SER A 397 -17.23 -20.37 -18.03
C SER A 397 -16.86 -20.13 -16.57
N LEU A 398 -15.57 -19.96 -16.26
CA LEU A 398 -15.05 -19.80 -14.90
C LEU A 398 -14.22 -18.53 -14.75
N VAL A 399 -14.36 -17.85 -13.62
CA VAL A 399 -13.64 -16.61 -13.31
C VAL A 399 -13.03 -16.63 -11.90
N GLY A 400 -11.81 -16.11 -11.74
CA GLY A 400 -11.13 -15.98 -10.46
C GLY A 400 -11.68 -14.84 -9.59
N LEU A 401 -12.15 -15.17 -8.37
CA LEU A 401 -12.72 -14.21 -7.41
C LEU A 401 -12.09 -14.34 -6.02
N CYS A 402 -12.01 -13.23 -5.28
CA CYS A 402 -11.66 -13.25 -3.86
C CYS A 402 -12.82 -13.76 -3.00
N VAL A 403 -12.55 -14.17 -1.76
CA VAL A 403 -13.55 -14.71 -0.83
C VAL A 403 -14.76 -13.77 -0.67
N PHE A 404 -14.51 -12.47 -0.45
CA PHE A 404 -15.57 -11.47 -0.27
C PHE A 404 -16.46 -11.35 -1.50
N HIS A 405 -15.89 -11.12 -2.68
CA HIS A 405 -16.69 -10.95 -3.89
C HIS A 405 -17.39 -12.24 -4.33
N HIS A 406 -16.76 -13.39 -4.12
CA HIS A 406 -17.39 -14.67 -4.38
C HIS A 406 -18.60 -14.90 -3.46
N LEU A 407 -18.36 -14.94 -2.15
CA LEU A 407 -19.36 -15.41 -1.19
C LEU A 407 -20.38 -14.33 -0.81
N ARG A 408 -19.95 -13.07 -0.68
CA ARG A 408 -20.84 -11.99 -0.21
C ARG A 408 -21.48 -11.24 -1.35
N CYS A 409 -20.76 -10.94 -2.43
CA CYS A 409 -21.31 -10.13 -3.52
C CYS A 409 -22.07 -10.95 -4.56
N ILE A 410 -21.46 -11.99 -5.12
CA ILE A 410 -22.09 -12.83 -6.14
C ILE A 410 -23.18 -13.71 -5.54
N HIS A 411 -22.84 -14.56 -4.56
CA HIS A 411 -23.84 -15.43 -3.92
C HIS A 411 -24.85 -14.65 -3.06
N GLY A 412 -24.52 -13.43 -2.63
CA GLY A 412 -25.47 -12.52 -1.98
C GLY A 412 -26.39 -11.76 -2.95
N GLY A 413 -26.26 -11.96 -4.27
CA GLY A 413 -27.12 -11.33 -5.27
C GLY A 413 -26.86 -9.83 -5.53
N PHE A 414 -25.82 -9.25 -4.93
CA PHE A 414 -25.47 -7.84 -5.13
C PHE A 414 -24.74 -7.61 -6.45
N LEU A 415 -23.95 -8.60 -6.88
CA LEU A 415 -23.14 -8.55 -8.09
C LEU A 415 -23.49 -9.76 -8.97
N ALA A 416 -23.44 -9.57 -10.29
CA ALA A 416 -23.47 -10.66 -11.25
C ALA A 416 -22.38 -10.46 -12.32
N VAL A 417 -21.97 -11.55 -12.94
CA VAL A 417 -21.02 -11.58 -14.05
C VAL A 417 -21.62 -12.40 -15.18
N LEU A 418 -21.50 -11.90 -16.41
CA LEU A 418 -21.99 -12.52 -17.63
C LEU A 418 -20.85 -12.61 -18.66
N GLY A 419 -21.04 -13.44 -19.69
CA GLY A 419 -20.14 -13.56 -20.83
C GLY A 419 -19.06 -14.63 -20.66
N ARG A 420 -17.92 -14.48 -21.34
CA ARG A 420 -16.85 -15.49 -21.40
C ARG A 420 -15.52 -14.96 -20.88
N ALA A 421 -14.91 -15.70 -19.96
CA ALA A 421 -13.57 -15.41 -19.51
C ALA A 421 -12.52 -15.82 -20.56
N PRO A 422 -11.37 -15.13 -20.66
CA PRO A 422 -10.93 -14.04 -19.79
C PRO A 422 -11.35 -12.63 -20.24
N GLY A 423 -11.90 -12.47 -21.46
CA GLY A 423 -11.98 -11.16 -22.14
C GLY A 423 -13.37 -10.52 -22.24
N GLU A 424 -14.45 -11.29 -22.23
CA GLU A 424 -15.81 -10.83 -22.55
C GLU A 424 -16.70 -10.75 -21.30
N LEU A 425 -16.12 -10.40 -20.16
CA LEU A 425 -16.85 -10.35 -18.89
C LEU A 425 -17.62 -9.04 -18.74
N VAL A 426 -18.94 -9.15 -18.56
CA VAL A 426 -19.83 -8.04 -18.26
C VAL A 426 -20.29 -8.13 -16.82
N TRP A 427 -20.13 -7.05 -16.06
CA TRP A 427 -20.48 -7.02 -14.64
C TRP A 427 -21.76 -6.22 -14.41
N LEU A 428 -22.62 -6.74 -13.53
CA LEU A 428 -23.86 -6.07 -13.11
C LEU A 428 -23.81 -5.83 -11.60
N LEU A 429 -24.16 -4.62 -11.16
CA LEU A 429 -24.34 -4.26 -9.75
C LEU A 429 -25.82 -3.95 -9.52
N GLY A 430 -26.51 -4.75 -8.70
CA GLY A 430 -27.97 -4.64 -8.52
C GLY A 430 -28.74 -4.73 -9.85
N GLY A 431 -28.29 -5.59 -10.77
CA GLY A 431 -28.91 -5.80 -12.09
C GLY A 431 -28.58 -4.74 -13.15
N ARG A 432 -27.79 -3.70 -12.84
CA ARG A 432 -27.40 -2.66 -13.79
C ARG A 432 -25.96 -2.83 -14.26
N LEU A 433 -25.69 -2.54 -15.54
CA LEU A 433 -24.35 -2.57 -16.11
C LEU A 433 -23.39 -1.72 -15.26
N TRP A 434 -22.27 -2.35 -14.85
CA TRP A 434 -21.30 -1.75 -13.97
C TRP A 434 -19.88 -1.99 -14.48
N ALA A 435 -19.23 -0.92 -14.93
CA ALA A 435 -17.86 -0.99 -15.47
C ALA A 435 -16.76 -0.91 -14.39
N GLY A 436 -17.13 -1.10 -13.11
CA GLY A 436 -16.27 -0.88 -11.96
C GLY A 436 -16.52 0.44 -11.22
N PRO A 437 -15.68 0.77 -10.23
CA PRO A 437 -15.82 2.00 -9.47
C PRO A 437 -15.85 3.22 -10.41
N HIS A 438 -16.67 4.21 -10.06
CA HIS A 438 -16.87 5.40 -10.90
C HIS A 438 -15.53 6.00 -11.32
N ARG A 439 -15.34 6.11 -12.64
CA ARG A 439 -14.24 6.86 -13.23
C ARG A 439 -14.60 8.33 -13.10
N ARG A 440 -13.71 9.14 -12.51
CA ARG A 440 -13.90 10.59 -12.48
C ARG A 440 -14.05 11.07 -13.93
N ALA A 441 -15.15 11.74 -14.24
CA ALA A 441 -15.30 12.39 -15.52
C ALA A 441 -14.17 13.43 -15.65
N THR A 442 -13.40 13.35 -16.72
CA THR A 442 -12.47 14.41 -17.12
C THR A 442 -13.27 15.53 -17.75
N ASN A 443 -13.99 16.33 -16.95
CA ASN A 443 -14.54 17.59 -17.44
C ASN A 443 -14.72 18.60 -16.31
N GLY A 444 -13.99 19.71 -16.45
CA GLY A 444 -14.53 21.08 -16.41
C GLY A 444 -15.16 21.57 -15.11
N THR A 445 -14.52 22.59 -14.54
CA THR A 445 -15.07 23.58 -13.59
C THR A 445 -15.56 23.04 -12.24
N CYS A 446 -14.76 23.33 -11.23
CA CYS A 446 -15.23 23.48 -9.85
C CYS A 446 -16.36 24.52 -9.89
N GLY A 447 -17.61 24.06 -9.88
CA GLY A 447 -18.75 24.91 -9.57
C GLY A 447 -18.52 25.43 -8.16
N SER A 448 -18.29 26.73 -8.05
CA SER A 448 -18.37 27.45 -6.79
C SER A 448 -19.66 27.05 -6.09
N VAL A 449 -19.56 26.38 -4.95
CA VAL A 449 -20.65 26.36 -3.99
C VAL A 449 -20.87 27.82 -3.63
N GLY A 450 -22.00 28.37 -4.08
CA GLY A 450 -22.37 29.77 -3.90
C GLY A 450 -22.36 30.11 -2.42
N ALA A 451 -21.44 31.00 -2.05
CA ALA A 451 -21.59 31.84 -0.88
C ALA A 451 -22.58 32.94 -1.28
N ASP A 452 -23.88 32.70 -1.07
CA ASP A 452 -24.87 33.78 -1.02
C ASP A 452 -26.00 33.41 -0.05
N GLY A 453 -26.14 34.26 0.96
CA GLY A 453 -27.03 34.15 2.10
C GLY A 453 -26.71 35.26 3.09
N ALA A 454 -26.73 36.49 2.58
CA ALA A 454 -26.33 37.73 3.20
C ALA A 454 -27.14 38.13 4.45
N ALA A 455 -26.47 38.83 5.37
CA ALA A 455 -26.96 40.06 6.01
C ALA A 455 -25.73 40.85 6.50
N ALA A 456 -25.22 41.77 5.67
CA ALA A 456 -25.35 43.24 5.79
C ALA A 456 -24.46 43.83 6.92
N ARG A 457 -23.24 44.33 6.63
CA ARG A 457 -22.85 45.68 6.11
C ARG A 457 -23.10 46.83 7.13
N PRO A 458 -22.40 47.98 7.05
CA PRO A 458 -20.96 48.22 7.27
C PRO A 458 -20.67 49.46 8.16
N CYS A 459 -19.55 49.49 8.88
CA CYS A 459 -18.73 50.66 9.21
C CYS A 459 -17.37 50.15 9.70
#